data_AF-A0A644Y025-F1
#
_entry.id   AF-A0A644Y025-F1
#
_cell.length_a   1.000
_cell.length_b   1.000
_cell.length_c   1.000
_cell.angle_alpha   90.00
_cell.angle_beta   90.00
_cell.angle_gamma   90.00
#
_symmetry.space_group_name_H-M   'P 1'
#
loop_
_entity.id
_entity.type
_entity.pdbx_description
1 polymer ?
#
loop_
_entity_poly.entity_id
_entity_poly.type
_entity_poly.pdbx_seq_one_letter_code
_entity_poly.pdbx_strand_id
1 'polypeptide(L)' 'MLGNPVLSTSVKDEDEEIEYTTNPELIHEKWGEIAEIVIDGGIGGIEPSTVVDCTSDEPLIVRQGKGVLNL' A
#
# COMPACT_ATOMS: atom_id res chain seq x y z
N MET A 1 -6.77 15.84 -14.77
CA MET A 1 -7.30 14.88 -13.78
C MET A 1 -7.49 13.54 -14.47
N LEU A 2 -7.32 12.43 -13.75
CA LEU A 2 -7.42 11.08 -14.31
C LEU A 2 -8.84 10.72 -14.81
N GLY A 3 -9.88 11.37 -14.27
CA GLY A 3 -11.28 11.21 -14.67
C GLY A 3 -11.93 9.89 -14.23
N ASN A 4 -11.15 8.95 -13.69
CA ASN A 4 -11.57 7.62 -13.28
C ASN A 4 -10.77 7.15 -12.04
N PRO A 5 -11.22 6.11 -11.31
CA PRO A 5 -10.45 5.51 -10.22
C PRO A 5 -9.12 4.92 -10.69
N VAL A 6 -8.17 4.82 -9.75
CA VAL A 6 -6.92 4.06 -9.93
C VAL A 6 -7.10 2.70 -9.25
N LEU A 7 -6.92 1.63 -10.01
CA LEU A 7 -6.76 0.30 -9.42
C LEU A 7 -5.35 0.20 -8.86
N SER A 8 -5.22 -0.11 -7.58
CA SER A 8 -3.92 -0.18 -6.90
C SER A 8 -3.91 -1.27 -5.84
N THR A 9 -2.71 -1.77 -5.55
CA THR A 9 -2.41 -2.59 -4.38
C THR A 9 -1.17 -2.03 -3.68
N SER A 10 -0.91 -2.45 -2.45
CA SER A 10 0.37 -2.18 -1.79
C SER A 10 1.51 -2.85 -2.56
N VAL A 11 2.64 -2.16 -2.68
CA VAL A 11 3.90 -2.77 -3.13
C VAL A 11 4.29 -3.81 -2.09
N LYS A 12 4.60 -5.03 -2.54
CA LYS A 12 4.97 -6.14 -1.66
C LYS A 12 6.30 -6.71 -2.12
N ASP A 13 7.16 -6.98 -1.14
CA ASP A 13 8.42 -7.67 -1.35
C ASP A 13 8.31 -9.12 -0.87
N GLU A 14 8.90 -10.07 -1.61
CA GLU A 14 8.88 -11.49 -1.23
C GLU A 14 9.86 -11.80 -0.09
N ASP A 15 10.95 -11.03 0.00
CA ASP A 15 11.97 -11.16 1.04
C ASP A 15 11.64 -10.29 2.27
N GLU A 16 10.46 -9.65 2.27
CA GLU A 16 9.95 -8.74 3.30
C GLU A 16 10.91 -7.58 3.65
N GLU A 17 11.78 -7.22 2.71
CA GLU A 17 12.69 -6.09 2.86
C GLU A 17 11.91 -4.77 2.76
N ILE A 18 11.86 -4.06 3.89
CA ILE A 18 11.05 -2.85 4.07
C ILE A 18 11.45 -1.76 3.08
N GLU A 19 12.74 -1.63 2.84
CA GLU A 19 13.32 -0.60 1.98
C GLU A 19 12.84 -0.75 0.52
N TYR A 20 12.64 -1.97 0.03
CA TYR A 20 12.08 -2.25 -1.31
C TYR A 20 10.57 -2.00 -1.42
N THR A 21 9.91 -1.62 -0.33
CA THR A 21 8.50 -1.22 -0.32
C THR A 21 8.27 0.24 0.10
N THR A 22 9.32 0.94 0.55
CA THR A 22 9.20 2.29 1.12
C THR A 22 10.16 3.31 0.50
N ASN A 23 11.33 2.90 0.01
CA ASN A 23 12.28 3.81 -0.63
C ASN A 23 12.07 3.84 -2.15
N PRO A 24 11.71 4.99 -2.75
CA PRO A 24 11.45 5.08 -4.18
C PRO A 24 12.66 4.72 -5.06
N GLU A 25 13.90 4.98 -4.61
CA GLU A 25 15.11 4.61 -5.35
C GLU A 25 15.26 3.09 -5.43
N LEU A 26 15.06 2.40 -4.31
CA LEU A 26 15.16 0.94 -4.24
C LEU A 26 13.96 0.24 -4.89
N ILE A 27 12.76 0.82 -4.78
CA ILE A 27 11.58 0.38 -5.54
C ILE A 27 11.87 0.45 -7.04
N HIS A 28 12.50 1.54 -7.53
CA HIS A 28 12.88 1.66 -8.93
C HIS A 28 13.98 0.66 -9.33
N GLU A 29 14.97 0.43 -8.47
CA GLU A 29 16.00 -0.59 -8.69
C GLU A 29 15.37 -1.99 -8.88
N LYS A 30 14.40 -2.36 -8.04
CA LYS A 30 13.77 -3.69 -8.07
C LYS A 30 12.70 -3.84 -9.16
N TRP A 31 11.87 -2.82 -9.37
CA TRP A 31 10.67 -2.91 -10.20
C TRP A 31 10.72 -2.09 -11.50
N GLY A 32 11.80 -1.33 -11.73
CA GLY A 32 11.92 -0.43 -12.88
C GLY A 32 11.92 -1.13 -14.25
N GLU A 33 12.18 -2.44 -14.30
CA GLU A 33 12.05 -3.22 -15.54
C GLU A 33 10.61 -3.60 -15.89
N ILE A 34 9.70 -3.63 -14.90
CA ILE A 34 8.30 -4.04 -15.09
C ILE A 34 7.30 -2.89 -14.92
N ALA A 35 7.67 -1.84 -14.19
CA ALA A 35 6.85 -0.66 -14.00
C ALA A 35 7.26 0.41 -15.01
N GLU A 36 6.31 0.96 -15.78
CA GLU A 36 6.62 2.03 -16.73
C GLU A 36 7.12 3.30 -16.04
N ILE A 37 6.62 3.56 -14.82
CA ILE A 37 6.94 4.77 -14.06
C ILE A 37 6.99 4.45 -12.57
N VAL A 38 8.02 4.97 -11.89
CA VAL A 38 8.08 5.08 -10.43
C VAL A 38 8.04 6.56 -10.06
N ILE A 39 7.18 6.94 -9.11
CA ILE A 39 7.01 8.32 -8.66
C ILE A 39 7.67 8.46 -7.28
N ASP A 40 8.70 9.30 -7.20
CA ASP A 40 9.33 9.64 -5.92
C ASP A 40 8.46 10.63 -5.13
N GLY A 41 7.89 10.14 -4.03
CA GLY A 41 7.17 10.93 -3.02
C GLY A 41 7.88 10.97 -1.66
N GLY A 42 9.15 10.59 -1.61
CA GLY A 42 9.91 10.33 -0.38
C GLY A 42 9.68 8.95 0.23
N ILE A 43 10.30 8.71 1.40
CA ILE A 43 10.18 7.44 2.11
C ILE A 43 8.75 7.18 2.58
N GLY A 44 8.18 6.05 2.16
CA GLY A 44 6.85 5.58 2.55
C GLY A 44 6.77 5.06 3.99
N GLY A 45 5.53 4.85 4.47
CA GLY A 45 5.27 4.26 5.78
C GLY A 45 5.12 2.73 5.71
N ILE A 46 5.42 2.06 6.83
CA ILE A 46 5.33 0.59 6.95
C ILE A 46 4.01 0.11 7.55
N GLU A 47 3.25 0.99 8.19
CA GLU A 47 1.96 0.65 8.77
C GLU A 47 0.87 0.62 7.69
N PRO A 48 0.21 -0.52 7.45
CA PRO A 48 -0.82 -0.63 6.42
C PRO A 48 -2.09 0.12 6.81
N SER A 49 -3.00 0.28 5.84
CA SER A 49 -4.35 0.76 6.12
C SER A 49 -5.14 -0.26 6.94
N THR A 50 -6.06 0.27 7.76
CA THR A 50 -7.14 -0.52 8.36
C THR A 50 -8.12 -0.90 7.26
N VAL A 51 -8.48 -2.19 7.21
CA VAL A 51 -9.48 -2.72 6.28
C VAL A 51 -10.66 -3.20 7.11
N VAL A 52 -11.84 -2.70 6.76
CA VAL A 52 -13.11 -3.03 7.42
C VAL A 52 -14.04 -3.64 6.37
N ASP A 53 -14.56 -4.82 6.67
CA ASP A 53 -15.63 -5.42 5.91
C ASP A 53 -16.97 -4.85 6.38
N CYS A 54 -17.68 -4.20 5.47
CA CYS A 54 -18.98 -3.57 5.71
C CYS A 54 -20.11 -4.28 4.93
N THR A 55 -19.93 -5.56 4.58
CA THR A 55 -20.92 -6.32 3.81
C THR A 55 -22.04 -6.95 4.66
N SER A 56 -21.82 -7.07 5.98
CA SER A 56 -22.81 -7.49 6.99
C SER A 56 -23.44 -6.30 7.73
N ASP A 57 -24.45 -6.58 8.56
CA ASP A 57 -25.14 -5.57 9.40
C ASP A 57 -24.19 -4.89 10.40
N GLU A 58 -23.21 -5.63 10.92
CA GLU A 58 -22.15 -5.10 11.78
C GLU A 58 -20.81 -5.07 11.04
N PRO A 59 -20.06 -3.96 11.08
CA PRO A 59 -18.74 -3.86 10.44
C PRO A 59 -17.70 -4.72 11.15
N LEU A 60 -16.85 -5.39 10.38
CA LEU A 60 -15.81 -6.28 10.90
C LEU A 60 -14.42 -5.76 10.51
N ILE A 61 -13.53 -5.55 11.48
CA ILE A 61 -12.13 -5.24 11.19
C ILE A 61 -11.43 -6.51 10.70
N VAL A 62 -11.17 -6.59 9.40
CA VAL A 62 -10.43 -7.71 8.80
C VAL A 62 -8.91 -7.51 8.87
N ARG A 63 -8.46 -6.25 8.98
CA ARG A 63 -7.07 -5.89 9.28
C ARG A 63 -7.03 -4.56 10.02
N GLN A 64 -6.47 -4.56 11.23
CA GLN A 64 -6.18 -3.32 11.97
C GLN A 64 -4.86 -2.72 11.47
N GLY A 65 -4.89 -1.45 11.04
CA GLY A 65 -3.72 -0.71 10.58
C GLY A 65 -3.64 0.67 11.24
N LYS A 66 -3.01 1.63 10.54
CA LYS A 66 -2.73 2.99 11.05
C LYS A 66 -3.99 3.74 11.51
N GLY A 67 -5.14 3.47 10.90
CA GLY A 67 -6.43 4.02 11.33
C GLY A 67 -7.00 3.20 12.49
N VAL A 68 -6.62 3.52 13.72
CA VAL A 68 -7.11 2.80 14.91
C VAL A 68 -8.61 2.97 15.09
N LEU A 69 -9.35 1.85 15.12
CA LEU A 69 -10.78 1.80 15.36
C LEU A 69 -11.05 0.93 16.58
N ASN A 70 -11.99 1.35 17.42
CA ASN A 70 -12.54 0.55 18.51
C ASN A 70 -14.03 0.36 18.19
N LEU A 71 -14.37 -0.73 17.51
CA LEU A 71 -15.75 -1.13 17.22
C LEU A 71 -16.35 -1.89 18.40
#